data_AF-A0A3D4UYI1-F1
#
_entry.id   AF-A0A3D4UYI1-F1
#
_cell.length_a   1.000
_cell.length_b   1.000
_cell.length_c   1.000
_cell.angle_alpha   90.00
_cell.angle_beta   90.00
_cell.angle_gamma   90.00
#
_symmetry.space_group_name_H-M   'P 1'
#
loop_
_entity.id
_entity.type
_entity.pdbx_description
1 polymer ?
#
loop_
_entity_poly.entity_id
_entity_poly.type
_entity_poly.pdbx_seq_one_letter_code
_entity_poly.pdbx_strand_id
1 'polypeptide(L)' 'MIEIKPKKQCAAPKRPERKTKSYIYESRMWAVNQAKWSSAKEYAKSRGWEFRIITEKDLYGRDSDGDR' A
#
# COMPACT_ATOMS: atom_id res chain seq x y z
N MET A 1 15.66 0.20 0.08
CA MET A 1 14.82 -0.93 0.57
C MET A 1 13.58 -1.03 -0.29
N ILE A 2 13.22 -2.23 -0.74
CA ILE A 2 12.10 -2.44 -1.68
C ILE A 2 11.09 -3.40 -1.06
N GLU A 3 9.81 -3.02 -1.09
CA GLU A 3 8.68 -3.89 -0.71
C GLU A 3 7.81 -4.15 -1.95
N ILE A 4 7.51 -5.42 -2.23
CA ILE A 4 6.62 -5.82 -3.34
C ILE A 4 5.21 -6.05 -2.78
N LYS A 5 4.23 -5.27 -3.24
CA LYS A 5 2.83 -5.39 -2.79
C LYS A 5 1.83 -5.21 -3.92
N PRO A 6 0.67 -5.90 -3.85
CA PRO A 6 -0.39 -5.66 -4.79
C PRO A 6 -0.91 -4.23 -4.76
N LYS A 7 -1.08 -3.61 -5.92
CA LYS A 7 -1.51 -2.20 -6.03
C LYS A 7 -2.80 -1.91 -5.24
N LYS A 8 -3.75 -2.86 -5.20
CA LYS A 8 -5.00 -2.78 -4.44
C LYS A 8 -4.79 -2.56 -2.94
N GLN A 9 -3.73 -3.14 -2.37
CA GLN A 9 -3.43 -3.05 -0.95
C GLN A 9 -2.67 -1.76 -0.60
N CYS A 10 -2.20 -1.03 -1.60
CA CYS A 10 -1.53 0.27 -1.44
C CYS A 10 -2.50 1.44 -1.37
N ALA A 11 -3.75 1.26 -1.81
CA ALA A 11 -4.77 2.29 -1.77
C ALA A 11 -5.54 2.31 -0.44
N ALA A 12 -5.95 3.50 -0.01
CA ALA A 12 -6.87 3.63 1.11
C ALA A 12 -8.24 3.03 0.73
N PRO A 13 -8.94 2.36 1.67
CA PRO A 13 -10.29 1.87 1.40
C PRO A 13 -11.19 3.05 1.01
N LYS A 14 -11.96 2.90 -0.07
CA LYS A 14 -12.91 3.93 -0.51
C LYS A 14 -13.94 4.13 0.59
N ARG A 15 -14.15 5.39 1.01
CA ARG A 15 -15.14 5.72 2.05
C ARG A 15 -16.54 5.32 1.55
N PRO A 16 -17.18 4.29 2.15
CA PRO A 16 -18.54 3.94 1.79
C PRO A 16 -19.52 4.92 2.42
N GLU A 17 -20.71 5.05 1.83
CA GLU A 17 -21.82 5.83 2.42
C GLU A 17 -22.22 5.29 3.79
N ARG A 18 -22.20 3.95 3.96
CA ARG A 18 -22.41 3.27 5.24
C ARG A 18 -21.10 2.67 5.76
N LYS A 19 -20.68 3.08 6.95
CA LYS A 19 -19.51 2.49 7.65
C LYS A 19 -19.84 1.06 8.10
N THR A 20 -19.51 0.08 7.26
CA THR A 20 -19.67 -1.34 7.58
C THR A 20 -18.50 -1.87 8.43
N LYS A 21 -18.67 -3.05 9.03
CA LYS A 21 -17.58 -3.73 9.76
C LYS A 21 -16.37 -4.03 8.86
N SER A 22 -16.58 -4.39 7.58
CA SER A 22 -15.46 -4.63 6.66
C SER A 22 -14.69 -3.35 6.37
N TYR A 23 -15.37 -2.20 6.17
CA TYR A 23 -14.69 -0.91 5.99
C TYR A 23 -13.80 -0.54 7.19
N ILE A 24 -14.29 -0.75 8.42
CA ILE A 24 -13.50 -0.48 9.63
C ILE A 24 -12.27 -1.40 9.70
N TYR A 25 -12.46 -2.68 9.39
CA TYR A 25 -11.37 -3.67 9.35
C TYR A 25 -10.30 -3.29 8.30
N GLU A 26 -10.72 -3.00 7.07
CA GLU A 26 -9.84 -2.57 5.98
C GLU A 26 -9.11 -1.27 6.33
N SER A 27 -9.80 -0.31 6.95
CA SER A 27 -9.20 0.96 7.40
C SER A 27 -8.13 0.74 8.46
N ARG A 28 -8.37 -0.17 9.43
CA ARG A 28 -7.37 -0.53 10.45
C ARG A 28 -6.14 -1.16 9.81
N MET A 29 -6.34 -2.11 8.89
CA MET A 29 -5.24 -2.78 8.19
C MET A 29 -4.42 -1.78 7.36
N TRP A 30 -5.08 -0.85 6.68
CA TRP A 30 -4.42 0.21 5.95
C TRP A 30 -3.59 1.12 6.87
N ALA A 31 -4.13 1.54 8.02
CA ALA A 31 -3.41 2.35 8.99
C ALA A 31 -2.15 1.65 9.53
N VAL A 32 -2.23 0.35 9.81
CA VAL A 32 -1.07 -0.46 10.23
C VAL A 32 -0.01 -0.52 9.12
N ASN A 33 -0.41 -0.70 7.86
CA ASN A 33 0.54 -0.72 6.74
C ASN A 33 1.21 0.64 6.53
N GLN A 34 0.49 1.76 6.69
CA GLN A 34 1.08 3.09 6.63
C GLN A 34 2.14 3.29 7.71
N ALA A 35 1.87 2.85 8.94
CA ALA A 35 2.85 2.92 10.03
C ALA A 35 4.12 2.13 9.68
N LYS A 36 3.97 0.89 9.17
CA LYS A 36 5.10 0.07 8.71
C LYS A 36 5.92 0.77 7.62
N TRP A 37 5.26 1.37 6.63
CA TRP A 37 5.94 2.09 5.55
C TRP A 37 6.62 3.37 6.05
N SER A 38 6.05 4.06 7.02
CA SER A 38 6.69 5.23 7.64
C SER A 38 7.99 4.84 8.32
N SER A 39 7.97 3.80 9.16
CA SER A 39 9.17 3.30 9.83
C SER A 39 10.21 2.78 8.83
N ALA A 40 9.76 2.08 7.77
CA ALA A 40 10.60 1.63 6.67
C ALA A 40 11.29 2.79 5.93
N LYS A 41 10.57 3.88 5.66
CA LYS A 41 11.12 5.09 5.03
C LYS A 41 12.15 5.77 5.91
N GLU A 42 11.87 5.92 7.20
CA GLU A 42 12.83 6.51 8.15
C GLU A 42 14.09 5.68 8.25
N TYR A 43 13.95 4.35 8.37
CA TYR A 43 15.08 3.42 8.43
C TYR A 43 15.94 3.46 7.16
N ALA A 44 15.31 3.56 5.98
CA ALA A 44 16.01 3.69 4.70
C ALA A 44 16.73 5.04 4.61
N LYS A 45 16.03 6.13 4.97
CA LYS A 45 16.57 7.50 4.94
C LYS A 45 17.79 7.65 5.85
N SER A 46 17.78 7.04 7.03
CA SER A 46 18.92 7.09 7.96
C SER A 46 20.19 6.43 7.41
N ARG A 47 20.07 5.60 6.37
CA ARG A 47 21.19 4.90 5.70
C ARG A 47 21.48 5.45 4.31
N GLY A 48 20.83 6.55 3.91
CA GLY A 48 20.92 7.09 2.55
C GLY A 48 20.27 6.21 1.49
N TRP A 49 19.40 5.27 1.89
CA TRP A 49 18.67 4.40 0.97
C TRP A 49 17.32 5.00 0.60
N GLU A 50 16.88 4.75 -0.62
CA GLU A 50 15.51 5.04 -1.05
C GLU A 50 14.59 3.88 -0.66
N PHE A 51 13.43 4.18 -0.05
CA PHE A 51 12.36 3.20 0.14
C PHE A 51 11.36 3.32 -1.01
N ARG A 52 11.20 2.25 -1.79
CA ARG A 52 10.22 2.16 -2.88
C ARG A 52 9.29 0.98 -2.67
N ILE A 53 8.02 1.22 -2.97
CA ILE A 53 7.01 0.16 -3.07
C ILE A 53 6.88 -0.17 -4.56
N ILE A 54 7.09 -1.43 -4.91
CA ILE A 54 6.96 -1.94 -6.28
C ILE A 54 5.67 -2.74 -6.35
N THR A 55 4.84 -2.43 -7.34
CA THR A 55 3.56 -3.08 -7.59
C THR A 55 3.62 -3.90 -8.88
N GLU A 56 2.56 -4.65 -9.20
CA GLU A 56 2.45 -5.37 -10.46
C GLU A 56 2.59 -4.45 -11.68
N LYS A 57 2.20 -3.17 -11.55
CA LYS A 57 2.39 -2.16 -12.59
C LYS A 57 3.87 -1.93 -12.90
N ASP A 58 4.70 -1.88 -11.86
CA ASP A 58 6.14 -1.66 -11.99
C ASP A 58 6.85 -2.91 -12.53
N LEU A 59 6.29 -4.10 -12.27
CA LEU A 59 6.83 -5.38 -12.74
C LEU A 59 6.41 -5.75 -14.16
N TYR A 60 5.14 -5.52 -14.53
CA TYR A 60 4.55 -6.00 -15.78
C TYR A 60 4.09 -4.86 -16.71
N GLY A 61 4.24 -3.60 -16.31
CA GLY A 61 3.81 -2.43 -17.08
C GLY A 61 2.28 -2.29 -17.21
N ARG A 62 1.50 -3.13 -16.50
CA ARG A 62 0.04 -3.16 -16.59
C ARG A 62 -0.58 -3.27 -15.20
N ASP A 63 -1.70 -2.57 -15.02
CA ASP A 63 -2.49 -2.65 -13.80
C ASP A 63 -3.30 -3.96 -13.81
N SER A 64 -3.24 -4.75 -12.73
CA SER A 64 -4.04 -5.98 -12.55
C SER A 64 -5.54 -5.71 -12.33
N ASP A 65 -6.01 -4.50 -12.66
CA ASP A 65 -7.37 -3.98 -12.41
C ASP A 65 -8.17 -3.68 -13.68
N GLY A 66 -7.69 -4.08 -14.86
CA GLY A 66 -8.41 -3.84 -16.11
C GLY A 66 -7.87 -4.64 -17.29
N ASP A 67 -8.22 -5.93 -17.35
CA ASP A 67 -8.54 -6.60 -18.61
C ASP A 67 -9.85 -7.39 -18.37
N ARG A 68 -10.96 -6.65 -18.47
CA ARG A 68 -12.34 -7.11 -18.71
C ARG A 68 -13.06 -6.00 -19.45
#